data_AF-A0AAE9HVY7-F1
#
_entry.id   AF-A0AAE9HVY7-F1
#
_cell.length_a   1.000
_cell.length_b   1.000
_cell.length_c   1.000
_cell.angle_alpha   90.00
_cell.angle_beta   90.00
_cell.angle_gamma   90.00
#
_symmetry.space_group_name_H-M   'P 1'
#
loop_
_entity.id
_entity.type
_entity.pdbx_description
1 polymer ?
#
loop_
_entity_poly.entity_id
_entity_poly.type
_entity_poly.pdbx_seq_one_letter_code
_entity_poly.pdbx_strand_id
1 'polypeptide(L)'
;MRFAKAEAVRRNVPVVVCGVKIRSDGRPLNQCNPNELGSGMFAFADTDRDGQYNVGKGDIDLRTVNINGNNKYQINMGVSVFDLNGAPVSGKDAQKAFVFMPDGAFGLKVSSALHDAELSQYYIRVDVSENEKYSRKVVMNPGGKVSICSPQQKDEYESPKVCA
;
A
#
# COMPACT_ATOMS: atom_id res chain seq x y z
N MET A 1 6.07 -1.23 -1.01
CA MET A 1 5.39 -2.50 -1.33
C MET A 1 6.33 -3.70 -1.33
N ARG A 2 7.34 -3.81 -2.21
CA ARG A 2 8.29 -4.95 -2.22
C ARG A 2 8.90 -5.27 -0.84
N PHE A 3 9.31 -4.22 -0.12
CA PHE A 3 9.82 -4.32 1.26
C PHE A 3 8.81 -4.98 2.23
N ALA A 4 7.55 -4.56 2.21
CA ALA A 4 6.53 -5.08 3.12
C ALA A 4 6.25 -6.57 2.86
N LYS A 5 6.21 -6.99 1.59
CA LYS A 5 6.10 -8.41 1.22
C LYS A 5 7.26 -9.23 1.79
N ALA A 6 8.49 -8.74 1.62
CA ALA A 6 9.68 -9.43 2.12
C ALA A 6 9.67 -9.53 3.66
N GLU A 7 9.27 -8.48 4.36
CA GLU A 7 9.18 -8.50 5.82
C GLU A 7 8.09 -9.46 6.34
N ALA A 8 6.95 -9.56 5.67
CA ALA A 8 5.89 -10.50 6.05
C ALA A 8 6.37 -11.95 6.00
N VAL A 9 7.03 -12.31 4.89
CA VAL A 9 7.59 -13.66 4.69
C VAL A 9 8.74 -13.93 5.66
N ARG A 10 9.67 -12.99 5.83
CA ARG A 10 10.85 -13.15 6.70
C ARG A 10 10.46 -13.34 8.16
N ARG A 11 9.43 -12.63 8.63
CA ARG A 11 9.00 -12.63 10.03
C ARG A 11 7.90 -13.64 10.33
N ASN A 12 7.31 -14.24 9.29
CA ASN A 12 6.14 -15.12 9.39
C ASN A 12 4.95 -14.46 10.12
N VAL A 13 4.75 -13.15 9.90
CA VAL A 13 3.63 -12.37 10.45
C VAL A 13 3.05 -11.45 9.37
N PRO A 14 1.75 -11.15 9.40
CA PRO A 14 1.16 -10.18 8.49
C PRO A 14 1.85 -8.82 8.57
N VAL A 15 2.04 -8.17 7.44
CA VAL A 15 2.52 -6.79 7.36
C VAL A 15 1.46 -5.94 6.72
N VAL A 16 1.02 -4.92 7.44
CA VAL A 16 0.02 -3.95 6.98
C VAL A 16 0.73 -2.69 6.51
N VAL A 17 0.29 -2.15 5.37
CA VAL A 17 0.78 -0.90 4.78
C VAL A 17 -0.38 0.04 4.60
N CYS A 18 -0.26 1.28 5.05
CA CYS A 18 -1.30 2.30 4.88
C CYS A 18 -0.74 3.73 4.90
N GLY A 19 -1.61 4.71 4.71
CA GLY A 19 -1.26 6.13 4.86
C GLY A 19 -0.94 6.51 6.31
N VAL A 20 -0.06 7.48 6.49
CA VAL A 20 0.26 8.06 7.80
C VAL A 20 0.51 9.55 7.68
N LYS A 21 0.08 10.30 8.69
CA LYS A 21 0.38 11.72 8.79
C LYS A 21 1.81 11.94 9.24
N ILE A 22 2.57 12.70 8.47
CA ILE A 22 3.90 13.17 8.81
C ILE A 22 3.80 14.59 9.39
N ARG A 23 4.41 14.79 10.56
CA ARG A 23 4.45 16.09 11.24
C ARG A 23 5.43 17.05 10.56
N SER A 24 5.36 18.32 10.95
CA SER A 24 6.29 19.36 10.50
C SER A 24 7.76 19.07 10.87
N ASP A 25 7.99 18.33 11.95
CA ASP A 25 9.32 17.84 12.39
C ASP A 25 9.78 16.57 11.66
N GLY A 26 9.00 16.08 10.68
CA GLY A 26 9.31 14.91 9.87
C GLY A 26 8.97 13.56 10.53
N ARG A 27 8.44 13.55 11.76
CA ARG A 27 8.08 12.30 12.44
C ARG A 27 6.66 11.85 12.08
N PRO A 28 6.41 10.54 11.89
CA PRO A 28 5.06 10.02 11.69
C PRO A 28 4.24 10.06 12.99
N LEU A 29 2.92 10.17 12.86
CA LEU A 29 1.97 10.03 13.96
C LEU A 29 1.60 8.58 14.28
N ASN A 30 2.41 7.58 13.90
CA ASN A 30 2.26 6.14 14.18
C ASN A 30 0.80 5.64 14.21
N GLN A 31 -0.02 6.15 13.29
CA GLN A 31 -1.44 5.86 13.20
C GLN A 31 -1.77 5.67 11.73
N CYS A 32 -2.35 4.51 11.45
CA CYS A 32 -2.82 4.16 10.13
C CYS A 32 -4.03 5.03 9.77
N ASN A 33 -3.92 5.85 8.72
CA ASN A 33 -5.00 6.71 8.25
C ASN A 33 -5.10 6.68 6.72
N PRO A 34 -6.21 6.16 6.15
CA PRO A 34 -6.44 6.12 4.71
C PRO A 34 -6.33 7.48 4.02
N ASN A 35 -6.69 8.55 4.72
CA ASN A 35 -6.72 9.90 4.15
C ASN A 35 -5.33 10.56 4.07
N GLU A 36 -4.31 9.94 4.67
CA GLU A 36 -2.98 10.53 4.82
C GLU A 36 -1.94 9.89 3.88
N LEU A 37 -2.39 9.12 2.88
CA LEU A 37 -1.50 8.49 1.90
C LEU A 37 -0.64 9.51 1.14
N GLY A 38 -1.14 10.74 0.95
CA GLY A 38 -0.37 11.84 0.37
C GLY A 38 0.66 12.45 1.31
N SER A 39 0.52 12.30 2.63
CA SER A 39 1.50 12.78 3.61
C SER A 39 2.66 11.79 3.73
N GLY A 40 2.35 10.51 3.91
CA GLY A 40 3.33 9.45 4.04
C GLY A 40 2.71 8.05 3.99
N MET A 41 3.57 7.04 3.91
CA MET A 41 3.19 5.64 4.02
C MET A 41 3.87 5.00 5.22
N PHE A 42 3.16 4.14 5.92
CA PHE A 42 3.64 3.40 7.08
C PHE A 42 3.43 1.90 6.87
N ALA A 43 4.42 1.12 7.29
CA ALA A 43 4.37 -0.33 7.30
C ALA A 43 4.73 -0.85 8.70
N PHE A 44 3.90 -1.75 9.21
CA PHE A 44 4.11 -2.41 10.50
C PHE A 44 3.82 -3.90 10.40
N ALA A 45 4.50 -4.68 11.22
CA ALA A 45 4.21 -6.10 11.40
C ALA A 45 3.18 -6.24 12.50
N ASP A 46 2.04 -6.83 12.14
CA ASP A 46 0.86 -7.03 12.96
C ASP A 46 0.96 -8.40 13.64
N THR A 47 1.40 -8.39 14.90
CA THR A 47 1.78 -9.60 15.62
C THR A 47 0.56 -10.24 16.29
N ASP A 48 -0.39 -9.43 16.75
CA ASP A 48 -1.63 -9.90 17.36
C ASP A 48 -2.73 -10.18 16.32
N ARG A 49 -2.51 -9.79 15.05
CA ARG A 49 -3.37 -10.04 13.88
C ARG A 49 -4.71 -9.31 13.95
N ASP A 50 -4.78 -8.19 14.66
CA ASP A 50 -5.98 -7.37 14.74
C ASP A 50 -6.07 -6.35 13.59
N GLY A 51 -4.98 -6.16 12.84
CA GLY A 51 -4.87 -5.26 11.70
C GLY A 51 -4.60 -3.80 12.06
N GLN A 52 -4.50 -3.48 13.34
CA GLN A 52 -4.28 -2.15 13.86
C GLN A 52 -2.88 -2.09 14.44
N TYR A 53 -2.27 -0.91 14.37
CA TYR A 53 -0.95 -0.75 14.92
C TYR A 53 -1.02 -0.44 16.42
N ASN A 54 -0.39 -1.29 17.24
CA ASN A 54 -0.25 -1.08 18.66
C ASN A 54 1.06 -1.69 19.23
N VAL A 55 2.04 -0.84 19.50
CA VAL A 55 3.31 -1.26 20.12
C VAL A 55 3.12 -1.94 21.48
N GLY A 56 2.08 -1.57 22.24
CA GLY A 56 1.78 -2.18 23.55
C GLY A 56 1.29 -3.61 23.45
N LYS A 57 0.83 -4.04 22.26
CA LYS A 57 0.44 -5.41 21.96
C LYS A 57 1.53 -6.22 21.24
N GLY A 58 2.70 -5.62 21.04
CA GLY A 58 3.86 -6.29 20.43
C GLY A 58 4.02 -6.06 18.94
N ASP A 59 3.25 -5.15 18.33
CA ASP A 59 3.45 -4.80 16.92
C ASP A 59 4.78 -4.09 16.71
N ILE A 60 5.32 -4.27 15.50
CA ILE A 60 6.68 -3.82 15.19
C ILE A 60 6.65 -2.80 14.06
N ASP A 61 7.18 -1.62 14.33
CA ASP A 61 7.48 -0.60 13.33
C ASP A 61 8.50 -1.12 12.33
N LEU A 62 8.12 -1.18 11.04
CA LEU A 62 9.04 -1.64 10.01
C LEU A 62 9.61 -0.46 9.23
N ARG A 63 8.74 0.40 8.69
CA ARG A 63 9.19 1.50 7.85
C ARG A 63 8.14 2.59 7.70
N THR A 64 8.62 3.82 7.70
CA THR A 64 7.87 5.00 7.28
C THR A 64 8.52 5.60 6.04
N VAL A 65 7.71 5.99 5.07
CA VAL A 65 8.12 6.74 3.88
C VAL A 65 7.45 8.10 3.94
N ASN A 66 8.27 9.15 3.90
CA ASN A 66 7.81 10.52 3.81
C ASN A 66 7.62 10.90 2.34
N ILE A 67 6.44 11.41 1.98
CA ILE A 67 6.09 11.80 0.60
C ILE A 67 6.05 13.33 0.49
N ASN A 68 4.97 13.95 0.97
CA ASN A 68 4.87 15.42 0.99
C ASN A 68 5.28 16.03 2.33
N GLY A 69 5.49 15.22 3.36
CA GLY A 69 5.92 15.66 4.69
C GLY A 69 5.01 16.74 5.25
N ASN A 70 5.57 17.94 5.40
CA ASN A 70 4.89 19.15 5.88
C ASN A 70 4.20 19.96 4.76
N ASN A 71 3.82 19.32 3.65
CA ASN A 71 3.23 19.94 2.45
C ASN A 71 4.19 20.80 1.63
N LYS A 72 5.51 20.54 1.70
CA LYS A 72 6.49 21.23 0.85
C LYS A 72 6.41 20.81 -0.62
N TYR A 73 5.97 19.58 -0.89
CA TYR A 73 5.80 19.02 -2.23
C TYR A 73 4.31 18.78 -2.53
N GLN A 74 3.96 18.75 -3.82
CA GLN A 74 2.58 18.51 -4.31
C GLN A 74 2.52 17.18 -5.08
N ILE A 75 2.93 16.09 -4.41
CA ILE A 75 2.77 14.75 -4.96
C ILE A 75 1.35 14.25 -4.65
N ASN A 76 0.57 14.03 -5.68
CA ASN A 76 -0.75 13.43 -5.55
C ASN A 76 -0.62 11.90 -5.62
N MET A 77 -1.30 11.21 -4.71
CA MET A 77 -1.36 9.75 -4.68
C MET A 77 -2.80 9.25 -4.71
N GLY A 78 -3.13 8.51 -5.76
CA GLY A 78 -4.38 7.79 -5.93
C GLY A 78 -4.20 6.30 -5.75
N VAL A 79 -5.24 5.62 -5.28
CA VAL A 79 -5.33 4.16 -5.24
C VAL A 79 -6.59 3.78 -6.00
N SER A 80 -6.49 2.76 -6.85
CA SER A 80 -7.64 2.20 -7.56
C SER A 80 -7.56 0.68 -7.54
N VAL A 81 -8.71 0.05 -7.39
CA VAL A 81 -8.85 -1.40 -7.29
C VAL A 81 -9.53 -1.92 -8.54
N PHE A 82 -9.03 -3.02 -9.09
CA PHE A 82 -9.53 -3.64 -10.30
C PHE A 82 -9.73 -5.13 -10.09
N ASP A 83 -10.77 -5.70 -10.69
CA ASP A 83 -11.02 -7.14 -10.70
C ASP A 83 -10.00 -7.87 -11.58
N LEU A 84 -10.11 -9.20 -11.63
CA LEU A 84 -9.22 -10.04 -12.45
C LEU A 84 -9.38 -9.79 -13.96
N ASN A 85 -10.49 -9.19 -14.41
CA ASN A 85 -10.72 -8.81 -15.79
C ASN A 85 -10.16 -7.43 -16.13
N GLY A 86 -9.66 -6.69 -15.12
CA GLY A 86 -9.17 -5.33 -15.23
C GLY A 86 -10.26 -4.26 -15.20
N ALA A 87 -11.47 -4.59 -14.74
CA ALA A 87 -12.55 -3.63 -14.54
C ALA A 87 -12.43 -2.95 -13.16
N PRO A 88 -12.67 -1.63 -13.06
CA PRO A 88 -12.60 -0.92 -11.78
C PRO A 88 -13.67 -1.43 -10.81
N VAL A 89 -13.31 -1.56 -9.54
CA VAL A 89 -14.21 -2.00 -8.46
C VAL A 89 -14.42 -0.85 -7.47
N SER A 90 -15.61 -0.27 -7.50
CA SER A 90 -15.96 0.89 -6.67
C SER A 90 -16.01 0.54 -5.18
N GLY A 91 -15.51 1.45 -4.33
CA GLY A 91 -15.63 1.38 -2.87
C GLY A 91 -14.61 0.48 -2.17
N LYS A 92 -13.78 -0.27 -2.91
CA LYS A 92 -12.73 -1.14 -2.35
C LYS A 92 -11.43 -0.41 -2.01
N ASP A 93 -11.27 0.82 -2.48
CA ASP A 93 -10.14 1.70 -2.22
C ASP A 93 -10.32 2.56 -0.97
N ALA A 94 -11.45 2.50 -0.28
CA ALA A 94 -11.79 3.40 0.84
C ALA A 94 -10.76 3.37 1.99
N GLN A 95 -10.25 2.19 2.34
CA GLN A 95 -9.27 2.06 3.43
C GLN A 95 -7.83 2.36 2.99
N LYS A 96 -7.54 2.38 1.68
CA LYS A 96 -6.18 2.58 1.11
C LYS A 96 -5.08 1.83 1.90
N ALA A 97 -5.42 0.65 2.39
CA ALA A 97 -4.61 -0.14 3.29
C ALA A 97 -4.46 -1.55 2.71
N PHE A 98 -3.23 -2.04 2.73
CA PHE A 98 -2.79 -3.24 2.04
C PHE A 98 -2.18 -4.19 3.04
N VAL A 99 -2.36 -5.48 2.84
CA VAL A 99 -1.77 -6.52 3.68
C VAL A 99 -0.91 -7.44 2.83
N PHE A 100 0.25 -7.81 3.37
CA PHE A 100 1.04 -8.94 2.92
C PHE A 100 1.00 -10.02 3.97
N MET A 101 0.57 -11.21 3.57
CA MET A 101 0.49 -12.37 4.45
C MET A 101 1.86 -13.08 4.55
N PRO A 102 2.07 -13.93 5.56
CA PRO A 102 3.33 -14.67 5.76
C PRO A 102 3.77 -15.55 4.57
N ASP A 103 2.82 -16.00 3.76
CA ASP A 103 3.05 -16.77 2.53
C ASP A 103 3.38 -15.87 1.32
N GLY A 104 3.40 -14.56 1.51
CA GLY A 104 3.64 -13.56 0.47
C GLY A 104 2.40 -13.21 -0.36
N ALA A 105 1.23 -13.77 -0.02
CA ALA A 105 -0.04 -13.38 -0.62
C ALA A 105 -0.36 -11.92 -0.29
N PHE A 106 -1.06 -11.28 -1.21
CA PHE A 106 -1.41 -9.88 -1.11
C PHE A 106 -2.90 -9.71 -0.90
N GLY A 107 -3.29 -8.70 -0.13
CA GLY A 107 -4.69 -8.39 0.10
C GLY A 107 -4.97 -6.93 0.36
N LEU A 108 -6.27 -6.64 0.31
CA LEU A 108 -6.85 -5.36 0.65
C LEU A 108 -7.50 -5.44 2.02
N LYS A 109 -7.23 -4.45 2.87
CA LYS A 109 -8.10 -4.24 4.03
C LYS A 109 -9.35 -3.52 3.58
N VAL A 110 -10.50 -4.14 3.79
CA VAL A 110 -11.82 -3.51 3.54
C VAL A 110 -12.46 -3.00 4.83
N SER A 111 -11.96 -3.42 5.99
CA SER A 111 -12.35 -2.95 7.32
C SER A 111 -11.11 -2.65 8.18
N SER A 112 -11.33 -2.28 9.44
CA SER A 112 -10.24 -2.10 10.41
C SER A 112 -9.62 -3.42 10.87
N ALA A 113 -10.33 -4.55 10.75
CA ALA A 113 -9.84 -5.85 11.21
C ALA A 113 -9.07 -6.59 10.12
N LEU A 114 -8.04 -7.36 10.49
CA LEU A 114 -7.26 -8.13 9.52
C LEU A 114 -8.05 -9.30 8.91
N HIS A 115 -8.92 -9.94 9.69
CA HIS A 115 -9.66 -11.13 9.23
C HIS A 115 -10.67 -10.85 8.11
N ASP A 116 -11.07 -9.59 7.95
CA ASP A 116 -11.92 -9.15 6.85
C ASP A 116 -11.14 -8.85 5.57
N ALA A 117 -9.80 -8.97 5.58
CA ALA A 117 -8.99 -8.65 4.43
C ALA A 117 -9.31 -9.56 3.24
N GLU A 118 -9.47 -8.94 2.07
CA GLU A 118 -9.75 -9.64 0.82
C GLU A 118 -8.42 -9.97 0.12
N LEU A 119 -8.07 -11.25 0.12
CA LEU A 119 -6.78 -11.74 -0.38
C LEU A 119 -6.88 -12.17 -1.84
N SER A 120 -5.82 -11.91 -2.61
CA SER A 120 -5.52 -12.53 -3.91
C SER A 120 -6.63 -12.49 -4.96
N GLN A 121 -7.50 -11.48 -4.94
CA GLN A 121 -8.62 -11.37 -5.88
C GLN A 121 -8.64 -10.07 -6.70
N TYR A 122 -7.74 -9.13 -6.43
CA TYR A 122 -7.71 -7.83 -7.11
C TYR A 122 -6.32 -7.43 -7.59
N TYR A 123 -6.32 -6.63 -8.65
CA TYR A 123 -5.19 -5.75 -8.97
C TYR A 123 -5.36 -4.42 -8.24
N ILE A 124 -4.26 -3.85 -7.80
CA ILE A 124 -4.24 -2.50 -7.25
C ILE A 124 -3.33 -1.65 -8.09
N ARG A 125 -3.81 -0.47 -8.45
CA ARG A 125 -3.00 0.57 -9.06
C ARG A 125 -2.80 1.72 -8.08
N VAL A 126 -1.55 2.11 -7.90
CA VAL A 126 -1.16 3.33 -7.22
C VAL A 126 -0.73 4.32 -8.29
N ASP A 127 -1.51 5.39 -8.42
CA ASP A 127 -1.24 6.49 -9.33
C ASP A 127 -0.49 7.58 -8.56
N VAL A 128 0.71 7.92 -8.98
CA VAL A 128 1.55 8.95 -8.37
C VAL A 128 1.77 10.05 -9.39
N SER A 129 1.39 11.28 -9.06
CA SER A 129 1.63 12.41 -9.96
C SER A 129 2.18 13.65 -9.25
N GLU A 130 2.99 14.42 -9.95
CA GLU A 130 3.47 15.73 -9.51
C GLU A 130 3.03 16.79 -10.52
N ASN A 131 2.21 17.74 -10.07
CA ASN A 131 1.70 18.86 -10.87
C ASN A 131 1.15 18.45 -12.25
N GLU A 132 0.54 17.26 -12.34
CA GLU A 132 0.00 16.63 -13.56
C GLU A 132 1.02 16.37 -14.71
N LYS A 133 2.29 16.79 -14.53
CA LYS A 133 3.35 16.71 -15.54
C LYS A 133 4.11 15.39 -15.50
N TYR A 134 4.35 14.88 -14.29
CA TYR A 134 5.00 13.59 -14.08
C TYR A 134 3.97 12.65 -13.48
N SER A 135 3.63 11.59 -14.20
CA SER A 135 2.72 10.55 -13.72
C SER A 135 3.38 9.18 -13.83
N ARG A 136 3.23 8.38 -12.78
CA ARG A 136 3.68 6.99 -12.69
C ARG A 136 2.54 6.16 -12.14
N LYS A 137 2.23 5.06 -12.80
CA LYS A 137 1.28 4.06 -12.31
C LYS A 137 2.06 2.83 -11.87
N VAL A 138 1.85 2.40 -10.63
CA VAL A 138 2.44 1.17 -10.08
C VAL A 138 1.32 0.17 -9.85
N VAL A 139 1.44 -1.04 -10.38
CA VAL A 139 0.43 -2.08 -10.25
C VAL A 139 0.93 -3.20 -9.35
N MET A 140 0.07 -3.64 -8.45
CA MET A 140 0.21 -4.87 -7.69
C MET A 140 -0.78 -5.90 -8.24
N ASN A 141 -0.28 -7.09 -8.55
CA ASN A 141 -1.13 -8.20 -8.95
C ASN A 141 -1.65 -8.98 -7.72
N PRO A 142 -2.65 -9.85 -7.89
CA PRO A 142 -3.17 -10.67 -6.80
C PRO A 142 -2.11 -11.52 -6.07
N GLY A 143 -1.04 -11.93 -6.76
CA GLY A 143 0.09 -12.65 -6.16
C GLY A 143 1.09 -11.76 -5.40
N GLY A 144 0.80 -10.48 -5.23
CA GLY A 144 1.65 -9.51 -4.54
C GLY A 144 2.92 -9.14 -5.29
N LYS A 145 3.01 -9.41 -6.59
CA LYS A 145 4.09 -8.90 -7.45
C LYS A 145 3.81 -7.42 -7.75
N VAL A 146 4.85 -6.60 -7.67
CA VAL A 146 4.81 -5.16 -7.94
C VAL A 146 5.48 -4.87 -9.29
N SER A 147 4.74 -4.28 -10.20
CA SER A 147 5.15 -3.92 -11.56
C SER A 147 4.90 -2.42 -11.81
N ILE A 148 5.69 -1.77 -12.66
CA ILE A 148 5.50 -0.35 -13.02
C ILE A 148 4.88 -0.31 -14.42
N CYS A 149 3.83 0.49 -14.63
CA CYS A 149 3.25 0.67 -15.96
C CYS A 149 4.15 1.57 -16.80
N SER A 150 4.44 1.16 -18.04
CA SER A 150 5.39 1.83 -18.95
C SER A 150 6.78 2.07 -18.33
N PRO A 151 7.46 1.00 -17.88
CA PRO A 151 8.81 1.12 -17.33
C PRO A 151 9.80 1.54 -18.44
N GLN A 152 10.84 2.29 -18.08
CA GLN A 152 11.92 2.65 -19.01
C GLN A 152 12.80 1.43 -19.37
N GLN A 153 12.72 0.33 -18.61
CA GLN A 153 13.42 -0.93 -18.85
C GLN A 153 12.43 -2.07 -19.12
N LYS A 154 12.76 -2.97 -20.05
CA LYS A 154 11.87 -4.04 -20.56
C LYS A 154 11.49 -5.11 -19.53
N ASP A 155 12.27 -5.30 -18.47
CA ASP A 155 12.12 -6.45 -17.55
C ASP A 155 11.05 -6.25 -16.45
N GLU A 156 10.43 -5.06 -16.40
CA GLU A 156 9.36 -4.73 -15.44
C GLU A 156 7.96 -4.73 -16.08
N TYR A 157 7.87 -5.14 -17.35
CA TYR A 157 6.68 -5.00 -18.16
C TYR A 157 5.64 -6.08 -17.81
N GLU A 158 4.59 -5.64 -17.14
CA GLU A 158 3.28 -6.29 -17.22
C GLU A 158 2.39 -5.26 -17.93
N SER A 159 1.69 -5.66 -18.99
CA SER A 159 0.59 -4.88 -19.58
C SER A 159 -0.76 -5.44 -19.14
N PRO A 160 -1.08 -5.50 -17.83
CA PRO A 160 -2.44 -5.75 -17.44
C PRO A 160 -3.30 -4.61 -18.02
N LYS A 161 -4.55 -4.91 -18.40
CA LYS A 161 -5.53 -3.89 -18.83
C LYS A 161 -5.62 -2.71 -17.85
N VAL A 162 -5.30 -2.97 -16.58
CA VAL A 162 -5.21 -2.01 -15.47
C VAL A 162 -4.17 -0.89 -15.70
N CYS A 163 -3.13 -1.13 -16.51
CA CYS A 163 -2.12 -0.14 -16.86
C CYS A 163 -2.55 0.84 -17.96
N ALA A 164 -3.61 0.52 -18.72
CA ALA A 164 -4.19 1.42 -19.71
C ALA A 164 -4.70 2.71 -19.05
#